data_AF-A0A7C4EMT2-F1
#
_entry.id   AF-A0A7C4EMT2-F1
#
_cell.length_a   1.000
_cell.length_b   1.000
_cell.length_c   1.000
_cell.angle_alpha   90.00
_cell.angle_beta   90.00
_cell.angle_gamma   90.00
#
_symmetry.space_group_name_H-M   'P 1'
#
loop_
_entity.id
_entity.type
_entity.pdbx_description
1 polymer ?
#
loop_
_entity_poly.entity_id
_entity_poly.type
_entity_poly.pdbx_seq_one_letter_code
_entity_poly.pdbx_strand_id
1 'polypeptide(L)'
;CRILCLGRVMVKTGAIYGGSIMAKKGIEALDVGNEMGLKTTLIPGDDFELNAACLKAEAELQEKHKEMITISKRIAPLMNKREQLKHLPEEMKIKLKETIQYLNQLRQERDRLLRYKNDLLAQEVKDAVPEVVVYRYVYPGVVLRIGHTRRQVSSQLEGPLRLYEDKERNMISVEPYSKK
;
A
#
# COMPACT_ATOMS: atom_id res chain seq x y z
N CYS A 1 20.71 -1.64 3.85
CA CYS A 1 20.43 -1.89 2.42
C CYS A 1 18.92 -2.06 2.21
N ARG A 2 18.36 -1.54 1.12
CA ARG A 2 16.96 -1.73 0.73
C ARG A 2 16.92 -2.17 -0.74
N ILE A 3 16.27 -3.30 -1.02
CA ILE A 3 16.12 -3.86 -2.36
C ILE A 3 14.65 -3.84 -2.73
N LEU A 4 14.32 -3.27 -3.88
CA LEU A 4 12.97 -3.17 -4.42
C LEU A 4 12.92 -3.86 -5.78
N CYS A 5 11.99 -4.78 -5.97
CA CYS A 5 11.88 -5.57 -7.19
C CYS A 5 10.41 -5.80 -7.58
N LEU A 6 10.04 -5.54 -8.84
CA LEU A 6 8.74 -5.93 -9.40
C LEU A 6 8.70 -7.39 -9.88
N GLY A 7 9.86 -8.05 -9.88
CA GLY A 7 10.01 -9.46 -10.24
C GLY A 7 10.13 -10.37 -9.02
N ARG A 8 10.79 -11.50 -9.22
CA ARG A 8 11.15 -12.45 -8.17
C ARG A 8 12.60 -12.22 -7.76
N VAL A 9 12.87 -12.16 -6.48
CA VAL A 9 14.25 -12.14 -5.96
C VAL A 9 14.68 -13.58 -5.72
N MET A 10 15.77 -14.02 -6.34
CA MET A 10 16.30 -15.38 -6.18
C MET A 10 17.78 -15.34 -5.80
N VAL A 11 18.11 -15.91 -4.64
CA VAL A 11 19.47 -16.12 -4.16
C VAL A 11 19.77 -17.62 -4.24
N LYS A 12 20.34 -18.04 -5.38
CA LYS A 12 20.64 -19.47 -5.65
C LYS A 12 21.78 -20.01 -4.78
N THR A 13 22.77 -19.17 -4.51
CA THR A 13 23.96 -19.50 -3.72
C THR A 13 24.25 -18.33 -2.78
N GLY A 14 24.17 -18.56 -1.48
CA GLY A 14 24.40 -17.53 -0.45
C GLY A 14 23.15 -17.20 0.37
N ALA A 15 23.21 -16.11 1.11
CA ALA A 15 22.23 -15.79 2.15
C ALA A 15 21.80 -14.31 2.08
N ILE A 16 20.60 -14.03 2.58
CA ILE A 16 20.12 -12.66 2.78
C ILE A 16 20.45 -12.21 4.20
N TYR A 17 21.42 -11.31 4.35
CA TYR A 17 21.83 -10.76 5.64
C TYR A 17 21.46 -9.28 5.77
N GLY A 18 20.46 -9.01 6.61
CA GLY A 18 20.08 -7.65 7.00
C GLY A 18 19.36 -6.86 5.92
N GLY A 19 18.76 -5.74 6.34
CA GLY A 19 18.07 -4.82 5.43
C GLY A 19 16.61 -5.19 5.16
N SER A 20 16.07 -4.65 4.07
CA SER A 20 14.69 -4.86 3.66
C SER A 20 14.62 -5.21 2.18
N ILE A 21 13.96 -6.32 1.87
CA ILE A 21 13.74 -6.80 0.50
C ILE A 21 12.25 -6.82 0.23
N MET A 22 11.84 -6.12 -0.82
CA MET A 22 10.49 -6.08 -1.32
C MET A 22 10.45 -6.66 -2.73
N ALA A 23 9.57 -7.64 -2.97
CA ALA A 23 9.48 -8.31 -4.25
C ALA A 23 8.03 -8.67 -4.61
N LYS A 24 7.54 -8.23 -5.77
CA LYS A 24 6.17 -8.53 -6.21
C LYS A 24 5.94 -10.02 -6.49
N LYS A 25 6.91 -10.72 -7.11
CA LYS A 25 6.76 -12.15 -7.50
C LYS A 25 7.42 -13.13 -6.53
N GLY A 26 7.53 -12.74 -5.26
CA GLY A 26 8.05 -13.57 -4.18
C GLY A 26 9.56 -13.51 -4.03
N ILE A 27 10.06 -14.17 -2.98
CA ILE A 27 11.48 -14.17 -2.59
C ILE A 27 11.93 -15.61 -2.39
N GLU A 28 13.06 -15.99 -2.99
CA GLU A 28 13.68 -17.29 -2.80
C GLU A 28 15.13 -17.12 -2.36
N ALA A 29 15.54 -17.83 -1.31
CA ALA A 29 16.93 -17.82 -0.85
C ALA A 29 17.32 -19.15 -0.20
N LEU A 30 18.63 -19.44 -0.18
CA LEU A 30 19.15 -20.58 0.57
C LEU A 30 19.01 -20.34 2.08
N ASP A 31 19.56 -19.23 2.57
CA ASP A 31 19.47 -18.80 3.96
C ASP A 31 18.94 -17.37 4.08
N VAL A 32 18.20 -17.08 5.16
CA VAL A 32 17.67 -15.75 5.47
C VAL A 32 17.94 -15.37 6.92
N GLY A 33 18.51 -14.19 7.11
CA GLY A 33 18.95 -13.70 8.42
C GLY A 33 20.30 -14.30 8.80
N ASN A 34 20.78 -13.97 10.00
CA ASN A 34 22.03 -14.53 10.55
C ASN A 34 21.90 -14.84 12.05
N GLU A 35 22.86 -15.59 12.57
CA GLU A 35 22.95 -15.95 13.99
C GLU A 35 23.11 -14.72 14.91
N MET A 36 23.72 -13.65 14.40
CA MET A 36 23.87 -12.39 15.14
C MET A 36 22.55 -11.59 15.26
N GLY A 37 21.44 -12.08 14.69
CA GLY A 37 20.12 -11.46 14.83
C GLY A 37 19.97 -10.13 14.08
N LEU A 38 20.73 -9.92 12.99
CA LEU A 38 20.58 -8.73 12.16
C LEU A 38 19.16 -8.68 11.59
N LYS A 39 18.49 -7.55 11.85
CA LYS A 39 17.13 -7.30 11.39
C LYS A 39 17.07 -7.40 9.87
N THR A 40 16.37 -8.43 9.41
CA THR A 40 16.16 -8.75 8.00
C THR A 40 14.66 -8.75 7.76
N THR A 41 14.18 -7.84 6.91
CA THR A 41 12.74 -7.71 6.60
C THR A 41 12.49 -8.21 5.18
N LEU A 42 11.57 -9.16 5.05
CA LEU A 42 11.12 -9.68 3.76
C LEU A 42 9.66 -9.28 3.53
N ILE A 43 9.40 -8.72 2.35
CA ILE A 43 8.08 -8.22 1.96
C ILE A 43 7.75 -8.78 0.57
N PRO A 44 7.29 -10.04 0.47
CA PRO A 44 6.89 -10.63 -0.80
C PRO A 44 5.47 -10.19 -1.18
N GLY A 45 5.16 -10.22 -2.47
CA GLY A 45 3.83 -9.90 -2.99
C GLY A 45 3.51 -8.40 -3.02
N ASP A 46 4.49 -7.53 -2.78
CA ASP A 46 4.27 -6.10 -2.63
C ASP A 46 4.87 -5.32 -3.81
N ASP A 47 4.08 -4.40 -4.38
CA ASP A 47 4.46 -3.57 -5.53
C ASP A 47 4.79 -2.16 -5.06
N PHE A 48 6.08 -1.83 -5.00
CA PHE A 48 6.52 -0.54 -4.46
C PHE A 48 6.10 0.65 -5.34
N GLU A 49 5.92 0.46 -6.66
CA GLU A 49 5.51 1.54 -7.57
C GLU A 49 4.02 1.83 -7.39
N LEU A 50 3.20 0.78 -7.35
CA LEU A 50 1.77 0.93 -7.08
C LEU A 50 1.51 1.49 -5.68
N ASN A 51 2.25 1.06 -4.66
CA ASN A 51 2.17 1.64 -3.32
C ASN A 51 2.52 3.13 -3.30
N ALA A 52 3.59 3.54 -4.01
CA ALA A 52 3.96 4.93 -4.10
C ALA A 52 2.88 5.76 -4.84
N ALA A 53 2.32 5.21 -5.91
CA ALA A 53 1.22 5.83 -6.65
C ALA A 53 -0.06 5.96 -5.80
N CYS A 54 -0.41 4.92 -5.04
CA CYS A 54 -1.53 4.92 -4.10
C CYS A 54 -1.35 5.96 -3.00
N LEU A 55 -0.15 6.05 -2.40
CA LEU A 55 0.16 7.06 -1.38
C LEU A 55 0.04 8.48 -1.94
N LYS A 56 0.50 8.71 -3.17
CA LYS A 56 0.36 10.00 -3.84
C LYS A 56 -1.11 10.34 -4.11
N ALA A 57 -1.88 9.40 -4.66
CA ALA A 57 -3.30 9.58 -4.92
C ALA A 57 -4.09 9.85 -3.62
N GLU A 58 -3.71 9.20 -2.52
CA GLU A 58 -4.33 9.42 -1.21
C GLU A 58 -4.00 10.80 -0.62
N ALA A 59 -2.76 11.28 -0.77
CA ALA A 59 -2.38 12.63 -0.39
C ALA A 59 -3.18 13.67 -1.17
N GLU A 60 -3.29 13.51 -2.49
CA GLU A 60 -4.08 14.39 -3.36
C GLU A 60 -5.57 14.36 -2.99
N LEU A 61 -6.13 13.19 -2.70
CA LEU A 61 -7.52 13.06 -2.23
C LEU A 61 -7.75 13.79 -0.91
N GLN A 62 -6.84 13.69 0.05
CA GLN A 62 -6.94 14.40 1.32
C GLN A 62 -6.88 15.92 1.14
N GLU A 63 -6.01 16.41 0.27
CA GLU A 63 -5.90 17.83 -0.04
C GLU A 63 -7.19 18.36 -0.67
N LYS A 64 -7.70 17.67 -1.71
CA LYS A 64 -8.97 18.02 -2.36
C LYS A 64 -10.15 17.95 -1.40
N HIS A 65 -10.17 16.99 -0.49
CA HIS A 65 -11.20 16.90 0.53
C HIS A 65 -11.18 18.09 1.49
N LYS A 66 -10.00 18.51 1.95
CA LYS A 66 -9.84 19.71 2.80
C LYS A 66 -10.27 20.99 2.07
N GLU A 67 -9.91 21.11 0.80
CA GLU A 67 -10.31 22.23 -0.05
C GLU A 67 -11.84 22.29 -0.21
N MET A 68 -12.47 21.15 -0.54
CA MET A 68 -13.92 21.02 -0.62
C MET A 68 -14.63 21.38 0.69
N ILE A 69 -14.13 20.94 1.84
CA ILE A 69 -14.69 21.30 3.16
C ILE A 69 -14.61 22.81 3.37
N THR A 70 -13.48 23.42 3.03
CA THR A 70 -13.25 24.86 3.20
C THR A 70 -14.22 25.67 2.36
N ILE A 71 -14.37 25.31 1.08
CA ILE A 71 -15.30 25.96 0.16
C ILE A 71 -16.75 25.72 0.61
N SER A 72 -17.10 24.49 0.99
CA SER A 72 -18.45 24.15 1.47
C SER A 72 -18.83 24.95 2.71
N LYS A 73 -17.90 25.14 3.66
CA LYS A 73 -18.11 25.98 4.85
C LYS A 73 -18.34 27.46 4.50
N ARG A 74 -17.65 27.99 3.48
CA ARG A 74 -17.85 29.37 3.01
C ARG A 74 -19.20 29.56 2.33
N ILE A 75 -19.67 28.57 1.56
CA ILE A 75 -20.90 28.66 0.78
C ILE A 75 -22.16 28.27 1.58
N ALA A 76 -22.05 27.34 2.54
CA ALA A 76 -23.17 26.88 3.36
C ALA A 76 -24.03 28.01 3.99
N PRO A 77 -23.48 29.06 4.62
CA PRO A 77 -24.28 30.14 5.18
C PRO A 77 -25.03 30.95 4.10
N LEU A 78 -24.48 31.05 2.88
CA LEU A 78 -25.13 31.71 1.74
C LEU A 78 -26.27 30.87 1.17
N MET A 79 -26.10 29.54 1.13
CA MET A 79 -27.13 28.62 0.63
C MET A 79 -28.29 28.41 1.60
N ASN A 80 -28.03 28.45 2.90
CA ASN A 80 -29.08 28.27 3.93
C ASN A 80 -30.03 29.47 4.00
N LYS A 81 -29.61 30.66 3.54
CA LYS A 81 -30.44 31.87 3.49
C LYS A 81 -31.03 32.07 2.10
N ARG A 82 -31.84 31.10 1.64
CA ARG A 82 -32.52 31.10 0.33
C ARG A 82 -33.31 32.36 0.01
N GLU A 83 -33.86 33.05 1.00
CA GLU A 83 -34.58 34.31 0.79
C GLU A 83 -33.65 35.49 0.50
N GLN A 84 -32.46 35.51 1.09
CA GLN A 84 -31.46 36.57 0.86
C GLN A 84 -30.75 36.40 -0.49
N LEU A 85 -30.68 35.18 -1.03
CA LEU A 85 -30.14 34.87 -2.35
C LEU A 85 -30.80 35.64 -3.50
N LYS A 86 -32.09 35.97 -3.39
CA LYS A 86 -32.80 36.78 -4.39
C LYS A 86 -32.35 38.25 -4.41
N HIS A 87 -31.95 38.76 -3.24
CA HIS A 87 -31.53 40.16 -3.03
C HIS A 87 -30.01 40.36 -3.10
N LEU A 88 -29.23 39.31 -3.40
CA LEU A 88 -27.79 39.45 -3.56
C LEU A 88 -27.43 40.31 -4.79
N PRO A 89 -26.41 41.18 -4.69
CA PRO A 89 -25.86 41.90 -5.84
C PRO A 89 -25.45 40.94 -6.95
N GLU A 90 -25.62 41.37 -8.20
CA GLU A 90 -25.35 40.55 -9.39
C GLU A 90 -23.91 40.00 -9.39
N GLU A 91 -22.93 40.80 -8.95
CA GLU A 91 -21.53 40.40 -8.80
C GLU A 91 -21.33 39.24 -7.81
N MET A 92 -22.07 39.23 -6.70
CA MET A 92 -21.96 38.15 -5.72
C MET A 92 -22.67 36.88 -6.20
N LYS A 93 -23.74 37.01 -7.00
CA LYS A 93 -24.40 35.86 -7.65
C LYS A 93 -23.45 35.19 -8.65
N ILE A 94 -22.70 35.98 -9.41
CA ILE A 94 -21.67 35.47 -10.34
C ILE A 94 -20.59 34.72 -9.56
N LYS A 95 -20.00 35.33 -8.53
CA LYS A 95 -18.98 34.67 -7.69
C LYS A 95 -19.49 33.40 -7.03
N LEU A 96 -20.73 33.38 -6.54
CA LEU A 96 -21.34 32.19 -5.96
C LEU A 96 -21.47 31.07 -7.00
N LYS A 97 -21.93 31.40 -8.21
CA LYS A 97 -22.06 30.44 -9.32
C LYS A 97 -20.70 29.87 -9.72
N GLU A 98 -19.68 30.70 -9.85
CA GLU A 98 -18.29 30.29 -10.10
C GLU A 98 -17.77 29.37 -8.99
N THR A 99 -18.03 29.70 -7.72
CA THR A 99 -17.58 28.88 -6.58
C THR A 99 -18.30 27.53 -6.55
N ILE A 100 -19.59 27.48 -6.90
CA ILE A 100 -20.34 26.21 -7.04
C ILE A 100 -19.81 25.38 -8.21
N GLN A 101 -19.50 26.02 -9.36
CA GLN A 101 -18.90 25.34 -10.50
C GLN A 101 -17.53 24.75 -10.16
N TYR A 102 -16.68 25.53 -9.48
CA TYR A 102 -15.39 25.06 -8.99
C TYR A 102 -15.53 23.89 -8.00
N LEU A 103 -16.48 23.97 -7.07
CA LEU A 103 -16.76 22.86 -6.14
C LEU A 103 -17.23 21.59 -6.87
N ASN A 104 -18.00 21.73 -7.96
CA ASN A 104 -18.39 20.59 -8.79
C ASN A 104 -17.19 20.01 -9.56
N GLN A 105 -16.27 20.85 -10.05
CA GLN A 105 -15.02 20.40 -10.67
C GLN A 105 -14.17 19.60 -9.67
N LEU A 106 -13.97 20.12 -8.45
CA LEU A 106 -13.24 19.43 -7.39
C LEU A 106 -13.88 18.07 -7.04
N ARG A 107 -15.21 17.99 -7.02
CA ARG A 107 -15.92 16.70 -6.83
C ARG A 107 -15.62 15.70 -7.94
N GLN A 108 -15.65 16.15 -9.20
CA GLN A 108 -15.33 15.30 -10.35
C GLN A 108 -13.87 14.83 -10.32
N GLU A 109 -12.93 15.72 -9.99
CA GLU A 109 -11.51 15.37 -9.82
C GLU A 109 -11.31 14.34 -8.72
N ARG A 110 -11.93 14.54 -7.55
CA ARG A 110 -11.92 13.56 -6.47
C ARG A 110 -12.46 12.21 -6.93
N ASP A 111 -13.57 12.18 -7.64
CA ASP A 111 -14.17 10.92 -8.12
C ASP A 111 -13.27 10.21 -9.14
N ARG A 112 -12.57 10.96 -9.99
CA ARG A 112 -11.56 10.41 -10.89
C ARG A 112 -10.37 9.84 -10.13
N LEU A 113 -9.85 10.56 -9.14
CA LEU A 113 -8.75 10.11 -8.29
C LEU A 113 -9.12 8.86 -7.47
N LEU A 114 -10.36 8.79 -6.97
CA LEU A 114 -10.87 7.61 -6.28
C LEU A 114 -10.91 6.39 -7.20
N ARG A 115 -11.41 6.55 -8.43
CA ARG A 115 -11.40 5.47 -9.44
C ARG A 115 -9.99 5.03 -9.75
N TYR A 116 -9.09 5.97 -10.03
CA TYR A 116 -7.68 5.69 -10.28
C TYR A 116 -7.02 4.92 -9.13
N LYS A 117 -7.25 5.34 -7.87
CA LYS A 117 -6.77 4.60 -6.69
C LYS A 117 -7.32 3.17 -6.64
N ASN A 118 -8.61 2.97 -6.90
CA ASN A 118 -9.21 1.63 -6.93
C ASN A 118 -8.62 0.76 -8.04
N ASP A 119 -8.34 1.35 -9.21
CA ASP A 119 -7.71 0.63 -10.33
C ASP A 119 -6.28 0.21 -9.98
N LEU A 120 -5.50 1.06 -9.28
CA LEU A 120 -4.16 0.71 -8.80
C LEU A 120 -4.21 -0.46 -7.80
N LEU A 121 -5.15 -0.43 -6.84
CA LEU A 121 -5.32 -1.52 -5.88
C LEU A 121 -5.71 -2.84 -6.56
N ALA A 122 -6.54 -2.78 -7.61
CA ALA A 122 -6.88 -3.96 -8.41
C ALA A 122 -5.66 -4.52 -9.17
N GLN A 123 -4.74 -3.66 -9.62
CA GLN A 123 -3.50 -4.06 -10.28
C GLN A 123 -2.46 -4.64 -9.32
N GLU A 124 -2.47 -4.22 -8.06
CA GLU A 124 -1.52 -4.69 -7.04
C GLU A 124 -1.65 -6.20 -6.78
N VAL A 125 -2.90 -6.69 -6.75
CA VAL A 125 -3.20 -8.12 -6.57
C VAL A 125 -2.80 -8.96 -7.80
N LYS A 126 -2.68 -8.33 -8.97
CA LYS A 126 -2.40 -9.03 -10.22
C LYS A 126 -0.92 -9.44 -10.27
N ASP A 127 -0.69 -10.74 -10.43
CA ASP A 127 0.63 -11.39 -10.52
C ASP A 127 1.50 -11.31 -9.25
N ALA A 128 0.95 -10.84 -8.13
CA ALA A 128 1.64 -10.84 -6.85
C ALA A 128 1.76 -12.26 -6.29
N VAL A 129 2.97 -12.64 -5.86
CA VAL A 129 3.25 -13.90 -5.18
C VAL A 129 3.70 -13.56 -3.75
N PRO A 130 2.76 -13.57 -2.78
CA PRO A 130 3.00 -13.16 -1.40
C PRO A 130 3.65 -14.30 -0.60
N GLU A 131 4.80 -14.77 -1.07
CA GLU A 131 5.44 -15.97 -0.51
C GLU A 131 6.97 -15.84 -0.49
N VAL A 132 7.57 -16.49 0.52
CA VAL A 132 9.02 -16.66 0.63
C VAL A 132 9.34 -18.15 0.69
N VAL A 133 10.25 -18.59 -0.18
CA VAL A 133 10.80 -19.94 -0.12
C VAL A 133 12.23 -19.86 0.42
N VAL A 134 12.49 -20.62 1.48
CA VAL A 134 13.82 -20.73 2.07
C VAL A 134 14.26 -22.18 2.04
N TYR A 135 15.38 -22.45 1.39
CA TYR A 135 15.81 -23.83 1.13
C TYR A 135 16.58 -24.47 2.29
N ARG A 136 17.24 -23.68 3.16
CA ARG A 136 18.10 -24.21 4.24
C ARG A 136 17.81 -23.64 5.62
N TYR A 137 18.06 -22.36 5.92
CA TYR A 137 17.77 -21.82 7.26
C TYR A 137 17.09 -20.46 7.26
N VAL A 138 16.11 -20.29 8.15
CA VAL A 138 15.58 -18.98 8.56
C VAL A 138 16.03 -18.70 9.97
N TYR A 139 16.86 -17.68 10.15
CA TYR A 139 17.41 -17.33 11.45
C TYR A 139 16.44 -16.48 12.30
N PRO A 140 16.61 -16.46 13.63
CA PRO A 140 15.87 -15.55 14.50
C PRO A 140 16.06 -14.08 14.12
N GLY A 141 15.02 -13.27 14.34
CA GLY A 141 15.05 -11.84 14.03
C GLY A 141 14.68 -11.48 12.59
N VAL A 142 14.44 -12.48 11.73
CA VAL A 142 13.81 -12.28 10.42
C VAL A 142 12.36 -11.85 10.63
N VAL A 143 11.97 -10.76 9.96
CA VAL A 143 10.62 -10.22 9.96
C VAL A 143 10.03 -10.44 8.58
N LEU A 144 8.97 -11.24 8.51
CA LEU A 144 8.16 -11.37 7.32
C LEU A 144 6.94 -10.46 7.43
N ARG A 145 6.67 -9.69 6.39
CA ARG A 145 5.48 -8.85 6.26
C ARG A 145 4.80 -9.17 4.93
N ILE A 146 3.57 -9.63 5.00
CA ILE A 146 2.74 -9.95 3.83
C ILE A 146 1.41 -9.23 4.05
N GLY A 147 1.07 -8.29 3.16
CA GLY A 147 -0.10 -7.44 3.33
C GLY A 147 -0.12 -6.75 4.70
N HIS A 148 -1.16 -7.03 5.49
CA HIS A 148 -1.34 -6.53 6.85
C HIS A 148 -0.74 -7.44 7.93
N THR A 149 -0.32 -8.65 7.55
CA THR A 149 0.21 -9.64 8.48
C THR A 149 1.71 -9.47 8.67
N ARG A 150 2.13 -9.50 9.92
CA ARG A 150 3.55 -9.43 10.30
C ARG A 150 3.90 -10.57 11.24
N ARG A 151 4.97 -11.28 10.93
CA ARG A 151 5.53 -12.34 11.77
C ARG A 151 7.02 -12.15 11.91
N GLN A 152 7.49 -12.18 13.15
CA GLN A 152 8.91 -12.27 13.45
C GLN A 152 9.25 -13.71 13.80
N VAL A 153 10.33 -14.22 13.23
CA VAL A 153 10.85 -15.54 13.53
C VAL A 153 11.62 -15.46 14.86
N SER A 154 11.15 -16.22 15.85
CA SER A 154 11.71 -16.23 17.21
C SER A 154 12.81 -17.28 17.40
N SER A 155 12.72 -18.40 16.68
CA SER A 155 13.68 -19.51 16.72
C SER A 155 14.11 -19.88 15.30
N GLN A 156 15.32 -20.42 15.17
CA GLN A 156 15.81 -20.90 13.88
C GLN A 156 14.85 -21.95 13.30
N LEU A 157 14.53 -21.82 12.01
CA LEU A 157 13.71 -22.78 11.27
C LEU A 157 14.58 -23.44 10.21
N GLU A 158 14.47 -24.76 10.08
CA GLU A 158 15.21 -25.56 9.12
C GLU A 158 14.35 -25.90 7.88
N GLY A 159 14.97 -25.65 6.73
CA GLY A 159 14.46 -25.76 5.38
C GLY A 159 14.36 -27.20 4.87
N PRO A 160 13.73 -27.40 3.69
CA PRO A 160 13.10 -26.37 2.86
C PRO A 160 11.72 -25.96 3.39
N LEU A 161 11.47 -24.65 3.49
CA LEU A 161 10.24 -24.07 4.04
C LEU A 161 9.65 -23.04 3.08
N ARG A 162 8.32 -22.96 3.08
CA ARG A 162 7.56 -21.90 2.45
C ARG A 162 6.84 -21.11 3.52
N LEU A 163 7.04 -19.80 3.50
CA LEU A 163 6.35 -18.85 4.34
C LEU A 163 5.34 -18.09 3.48
N TYR A 164 4.07 -18.14 3.86
CA TYR A 164 2.98 -17.54 3.11
C TYR A 164 1.92 -17.00 4.08
N GLU A 165 1.06 -16.11 3.60
CA GLU A 165 -0.09 -15.65 4.36
C GLU A 165 -1.25 -16.65 4.27
N ASP A 166 -1.62 -17.21 5.42
CA ASP A 166 -2.85 -17.97 5.57
C ASP A 166 -4.01 -17.00 5.77
N LYS A 167 -4.79 -16.80 4.71
CA LYS A 167 -5.92 -15.86 4.67
C LYS A 167 -7.06 -16.27 5.60
N GLU A 168 -7.21 -17.54 5.94
CA GLU A 168 -8.27 -17.99 6.85
C GLU A 168 -7.90 -17.64 8.30
N ARG A 169 -6.61 -17.74 8.63
CA ARG A 169 -6.10 -17.49 9.98
C ARG A 169 -5.57 -16.06 10.18
N ASN A 170 -5.50 -15.25 9.12
CA ASN A 170 -4.85 -13.93 9.11
C ASN A 170 -3.46 -13.96 9.77
N MET A 171 -2.71 -15.01 9.47
CA MET A 171 -1.40 -15.26 10.07
C MET A 171 -0.43 -15.76 9.01
N ILE A 172 0.86 -15.46 9.18
CA ILE A 172 1.90 -16.07 8.36
C ILE A 172 2.08 -17.50 8.83
N SER A 173 1.81 -18.45 7.94
CA SER A 173 2.04 -19.88 8.16
C SER A 173 3.38 -20.28 7.56
N VAL A 174 3.95 -21.35 8.11
CA VAL A 174 5.20 -21.94 7.61
C VAL A 174 4.92 -23.42 7.37
N GLU A 175 5.18 -23.87 6.15
CA GLU A 175 5.01 -25.27 5.74
C GLU A 175 6.30 -25.82 5.11
N PRO A 176 6.58 -27.13 5.21
CA PRO A 176 7.65 -27.76 4.46
C PRO A 176 7.44 -27.59 2.96
N TYR A 177 8.49 -27.18 2.25
CA TYR A 177 8.44 -26.96 0.80
C TYR A 177 9.13 -28.11 0.07
N SER A 178 8.35 -28.93 -0.63
CA SER A 178 8.89 -29.92 -1.56
C SER A 178 8.72 -29.42 -2.99
N LYS A 179 9.83 -29.25 -3.70
CA LYS A 179 9.81 -28.92 -5.14
C LYS A 179 9.24 -30.14 -5.87
N LYS A 180 8.05 -30.01 -6.46
CA LYS A 180 7.57 -30.94 -7.49
C LYS A 180 8.39 -30.77 -8.77
#